data_AF-A0A1M7TLS7-F1
#
_entry.id   AF-A0A1M7TLS7-F1
#
_cell.length_a   1.000
_cell.length_b   1.000
_cell.length_c   1.000
_cell.angle_alpha   90.00
_cell.angle_beta   90.00
_cell.angle_gamma   90.00
#
_symmetry.space_group_name_H-M   'P 1'
#
loop_
_entity.id
_entity.type
_entity.pdbx_description
1 polymer ?
#
loop_
_entity_poly.entity_id
_entity_poly.type
_entity_poly.pdbx_seq_one_letter_code
_entity_poly.pdbx_strand_id
1 'polypeptide(L)'
;MLDSQGLNKCDGKKLTSLKLKKTDERLHSEANDNVHIDQDVEGNDEQELDMSDYPLDSLLIRSDTRTIHDVCRRIDQNSYIMDPDFQRAFVWNSKKQSRLIESLLMRIPLPVFYLAERNDGKVIVIDGLQRLTTIHNFIRNKFSLSNLTKGNSPFKGKKFKDFSTKLQNRIEDTQLILYLLDEKVPERARLDIFERVNGGTPLTRQQMRNCMYSGKGTKLLKTLAESNEFLLATDSGLGAKQMRDREVINRFMAFSLFTYQEYKGEMDTFLASALEKMNALEDATLLDLSNKFRISMSRCYKIWEKHSFRKHTEEQTKKSVINIALFDVLSVIMSNELAQKYDSNPQDAQKKFFKLCEDEIFMASISQFTNDLKQVNTRFELANIFFEE
;
A
#
# COMPACT_ATOMS: atom_id res chain seq x y z
N MET A 1 -36.34 25.74 69.61
CA MET A 1 -35.50 26.62 68.78
C MET A 1 -34.30 25.80 68.31
N LEU A 2 -34.21 25.60 66.98
CA LEU A 2 -33.02 25.34 66.15
C LEU A 2 -32.35 23.95 66.20
N ASP A 3 -32.77 23.11 65.22
CA ASP A 3 -32.01 22.25 64.26
C ASP A 3 -30.64 21.65 64.66
N SER A 4 -30.51 20.31 64.75
CA SER A 4 -30.15 19.32 63.68
C SER A 4 -28.61 19.21 63.50
N GLN A 5 -27.89 18.09 63.39
CA GLN A 5 -28.07 16.63 63.24
C GLN A 5 -26.82 15.99 63.93
N GLY A 6 -26.83 14.78 64.52
CA GLY A 6 -26.92 13.49 63.84
C GLY A 6 -25.53 12.87 63.57
N LEU A 7 -24.93 12.19 64.55
CA LEU A 7 -23.70 11.38 64.41
C LEU A 7 -23.91 10.06 65.17
N ASN A 8 -23.82 8.91 64.49
CA ASN A 8 -23.14 7.71 65.02
C ASN A 8 -23.13 6.47 64.11
N LYS A 9 -21.94 5.84 64.10
CA LYS A 9 -21.61 4.40 64.07
C LYS A 9 -21.83 3.59 62.77
N CYS A 10 -20.78 2.90 62.32
CA CYS A 10 -20.49 1.50 62.72
C CYS A 10 -19.23 0.91 62.05
N ASP A 11 -18.55 0.04 62.79
CA ASP A 11 -17.40 -0.79 62.44
C ASP A 11 -17.67 -1.83 61.34
N GLY A 12 -16.62 -2.21 60.58
CA GLY A 12 -16.69 -3.27 59.56
C GLY A 12 -15.38 -4.04 59.39
N LYS A 13 -15.39 -5.33 59.76
CA LYS A 13 -14.32 -6.33 59.72
C LYS A 13 -14.09 -6.93 58.30
N LYS A 14 -12.86 -7.46 58.11
CA LYS A 14 -12.43 -8.60 57.27
C LYS A 14 -12.58 -8.49 55.73
N LEU A 15 -11.44 -8.38 55.04
CA LEU A 15 -11.29 -8.81 53.63
C LEU A 15 -10.70 -10.22 53.58
N THR A 16 -11.44 -11.15 52.96
CA THR A 16 -10.92 -12.44 52.46
C THR A 16 -11.28 -12.60 50.99
N SER A 17 -10.30 -13.10 50.25
CA SER A 17 -10.24 -13.42 48.83
C SER A 17 -11.47 -14.13 48.24
N LEU A 18 -11.94 -13.68 47.07
CA LEU A 18 -12.77 -14.47 46.16
C LEU A 18 -12.09 -14.62 44.79
N LYS A 19 -11.69 -15.86 44.49
CA LYS A 19 -11.42 -16.36 43.13
C LYS A 19 -12.76 -16.58 42.43
N LEU A 20 -12.98 -15.93 41.29
CA LEU A 20 -14.10 -16.24 40.40
C LEU A 20 -13.62 -17.15 39.27
N LYS A 21 -14.06 -18.41 39.34
CA LYS A 21 -14.07 -19.37 38.23
C LYS A 21 -15.15 -18.93 37.23
N LYS A 22 -14.84 -18.94 35.93
CA LYS A 22 -15.83 -19.03 34.86
C LYS A 22 -15.45 -20.20 33.95
N THR A 23 -16.19 -21.28 34.10
CA THR A 23 -16.45 -22.29 33.08
C THR A 23 -17.74 -21.87 32.37
N ASP A 24 -17.69 -21.74 31.05
CA ASP A 24 -18.82 -22.12 30.20
C ASP A 24 -18.30 -22.37 28.78
N GLU A 25 -18.31 -23.64 28.40
CA GLU A 25 -18.11 -24.13 27.04
C GLU A 25 -19.36 -23.85 26.21
N ARG A 26 -19.20 -23.30 25.00
CA ARG A 26 -20.13 -23.49 23.88
C ARG A 26 -19.45 -23.15 22.56
N LEU A 27 -19.02 -24.22 21.88
CA LEU A 27 -19.01 -24.44 20.43
C LEU A 27 -18.74 -23.21 19.54
N HIS A 28 -17.47 -23.00 19.19
CA HIS A 28 -17.10 -22.24 17.99
C HIS A 28 -16.80 -23.20 16.85
N SER A 29 -17.68 -23.17 15.85
CA SER A 29 -17.41 -23.64 14.50
C SER A 29 -16.23 -22.86 13.92
N GLU A 30 -15.25 -23.61 13.44
CA GLU A 30 -14.08 -23.13 12.70
C GLU A 30 -14.52 -22.30 11.50
N ALA A 31 -14.44 -20.97 11.62
CA ALA A 31 -14.21 -20.09 10.51
C ALA A 31 -12.70 -19.86 10.47
N ASN A 32 -12.07 -20.38 9.43
CA ASN A 32 -10.65 -20.25 9.16
C ASN A 32 -10.35 -18.79 8.78
N ASP A 33 -10.34 -17.90 9.78
CA ASP A 33 -9.83 -16.54 9.66
C ASP A 33 -8.30 -16.64 9.60
N ASN A 34 -7.77 -16.75 8.38
CA ASN A 34 -6.38 -16.42 8.09
C ASN A 34 -6.19 -14.92 8.39
N VAL A 35 -5.98 -14.61 9.66
CA VAL A 35 -5.49 -13.31 10.11
C VAL A 35 -4.07 -13.21 9.59
N HIS A 36 -3.89 -12.63 8.40
CA HIS A 36 -2.59 -12.14 7.98
C HIS A 36 -2.19 -11.03 8.95
N ILE A 37 -1.36 -11.40 9.93
CA ILE A 37 -0.69 -10.47 10.82
C ILE A 37 0.28 -9.67 9.95
N ASP A 38 0.05 -8.36 9.84
CA ASP A 38 1.04 -7.44 9.29
C ASP A 38 2.29 -7.54 10.17
N GLN A 39 3.30 -8.29 9.73
CA GLN A 39 4.57 -8.38 10.44
C GLN A 39 5.26 -7.02 10.38
N ASP A 40 5.80 -6.59 11.52
CA ASP A 40 6.72 -5.46 11.56
C ASP A 40 7.94 -5.78 10.68
N VAL A 41 8.34 -4.83 9.85
CA VAL A 41 9.56 -4.90 9.03
C VAL A 41 10.56 -3.88 9.58
N GLU A 42 11.84 -4.18 9.48
CA GLU A 42 12.92 -3.32 9.95
C GLU A 42 13.67 -2.71 8.77
N GLY A 43 14.35 -1.58 8.97
CA GLY A 43 15.19 -0.96 7.95
C GLY A 43 14.39 -0.41 6.76
N ASN A 44 13.16 0.04 7.04
CA ASN A 44 12.36 0.87 6.16
C ASN A 44 11.97 2.13 6.92
N ASP A 45 12.71 3.22 6.71
CA ASP A 45 12.35 4.49 7.33
C ASP A 45 11.22 5.15 6.55
N GLU A 46 10.12 5.45 7.24
CA GLU A 46 9.08 6.31 6.71
C GLU A 46 9.64 7.73 6.62
N GLN A 47 9.64 8.33 5.42
CA GLN A 47 10.01 9.74 5.28
C GLN A 47 8.94 10.60 5.95
N GLU A 48 9.36 11.42 6.92
CA GLU A 48 8.48 12.43 7.52
C GLU A 48 8.07 13.49 6.49
N LEU A 49 6.83 13.97 6.62
CA LEU A 49 6.27 15.01 5.76
C LEU A 49 6.95 16.37 6.02
N ASP A 50 8.02 16.69 5.30
CA ASP A 50 8.61 18.02 5.29
C ASP A 50 8.04 18.89 4.15
N MET A 51 7.27 19.91 4.52
CA MET A 51 6.66 20.87 3.60
C MET A 51 7.63 21.97 3.13
N SER A 52 8.83 22.05 3.72
CA SER A 52 9.83 23.03 3.32
C SER A 52 10.54 22.69 2.01
N ASP A 53 10.38 21.45 1.53
CA ASP A 53 11.08 20.89 0.38
C ASP A 53 10.49 21.26 -1.00
N TYR A 54 9.33 21.91 -1.05
CA TYR A 54 8.78 22.40 -2.33
C TYR A 54 8.05 23.75 -2.20
N PRO A 55 8.17 24.65 -3.20
CA PRO A 55 7.51 25.94 -3.17
C PRO A 55 5.99 25.75 -3.10
N LEU A 56 5.28 26.51 -2.25
CA LEU A 56 3.82 26.42 -2.14
C LEU A 56 3.12 26.64 -3.50
N ASP A 57 3.70 27.48 -4.35
CA ASP A 57 3.19 27.77 -5.71
C ASP A 57 3.28 26.58 -6.68
N SER A 58 4.00 25.51 -6.31
CA SER A 58 4.06 24.26 -7.08
C SER A 58 2.82 23.36 -6.88
N LEU A 59 1.97 23.66 -5.90
CA LEU A 59 0.73 22.93 -5.61
C LEU A 59 -0.39 23.38 -6.55
N LEU A 60 -0.29 22.98 -7.82
CA LEU A 60 -1.30 23.27 -8.83
C LEU A 60 -2.51 22.34 -8.67
N ILE A 61 -3.41 22.69 -7.75
CA ILE A 61 -4.73 22.08 -7.63
C ILE A 61 -5.74 23.01 -8.30
N ARG A 62 -6.39 22.53 -9.36
CA ARG A 62 -7.45 23.26 -10.05
C ARG A 62 -8.82 22.72 -9.67
N SER A 63 -9.80 23.62 -9.54
CA SER A 63 -11.20 23.24 -9.41
C SER A 63 -11.83 23.05 -10.79
N ASP A 64 -12.62 22.00 -10.93
CA ASP A 64 -13.39 21.68 -12.12
C ASP A 64 -14.80 21.22 -11.68
N THR A 65 -15.79 21.40 -12.55
CA THR A 65 -17.16 20.96 -12.31
C THR A 65 -17.64 20.15 -13.49
N ARG A 66 -18.09 18.91 -13.23
CA ARG A 66 -18.57 18.00 -14.28
C ARG A 66 -19.88 17.34 -13.89
N THR A 67 -20.74 17.11 -14.88
CA THR A 67 -21.95 16.32 -14.66
C THR A 67 -21.61 14.86 -14.38
N ILE A 68 -22.47 14.19 -13.63
CA ILE A 68 -22.40 12.74 -13.45
C ILE A 68 -22.39 12.02 -14.81
N HIS A 69 -23.17 12.51 -15.78
CA HIS A 69 -23.19 11.96 -17.13
C HIS A 69 -21.81 11.99 -17.81
N ASP A 70 -21.12 13.15 -17.80
CA ASP A 70 -19.78 13.27 -18.41
C ASP A 70 -18.77 12.35 -17.72
N VAL A 71 -18.77 12.33 -16.37
CA VAL A 71 -17.86 11.48 -15.61
C VAL A 71 -18.11 10.00 -15.92
N CYS A 72 -19.37 9.55 -15.95
CA CYS A 72 -19.68 8.15 -16.30
C CYS A 72 -19.25 7.80 -17.72
N ARG A 73 -19.50 8.69 -18.70
CA ARG A 73 -19.04 8.52 -20.08
C ARG A 73 -17.52 8.38 -20.16
N ARG A 74 -16.76 9.21 -19.43
CA ARG A 74 -15.29 9.13 -19.39
C ARG A 74 -14.77 7.89 -18.65
N ILE A 75 -15.50 7.39 -17.64
CA ILE A 75 -15.23 6.09 -17.01
C ILE A 75 -15.36 4.96 -18.04
N ASP A 76 -16.45 4.94 -18.81
CA ASP A 76 -16.68 3.89 -19.83
C ASP A 76 -15.64 3.93 -20.96
N GLN A 77 -15.04 5.11 -21.22
CA GLN A 77 -13.95 5.30 -22.17
C GLN A 77 -12.56 4.95 -21.60
N ASN A 78 -12.49 4.41 -20.37
CA ASN A 78 -11.24 4.14 -19.65
C ASN A 78 -10.34 5.38 -19.46
N SER A 79 -10.92 6.59 -19.51
CA SER A 79 -10.22 7.83 -19.20
C SER A 79 -10.09 8.06 -17.69
N TYR A 80 -10.95 7.41 -16.89
CA TYR A 80 -10.84 7.39 -15.43
C TYR A 80 -10.35 6.01 -14.97
N ILE A 81 -9.31 6.00 -14.14
CA ILE A 81 -8.78 4.78 -13.54
C ILE A 81 -9.58 4.52 -12.26
N MET A 82 -10.57 3.65 -12.38
CA MET A 82 -11.52 3.27 -11.33
C MET A 82 -11.11 2.03 -10.53
N ASP A 83 -10.06 1.35 -10.96
CA ASP A 83 -9.51 0.17 -10.27
C ASP A 83 -8.00 0.29 -10.16
N PRO A 84 -7.52 1.13 -9.23
CA PRO A 84 -6.13 1.06 -8.87
C PRO A 84 -5.95 -0.20 -8.00
N ASP A 85 -5.06 -1.13 -8.38
CA ASP A 85 -4.80 -2.41 -7.68
C ASP A 85 -4.61 -2.32 -6.14
N PHE A 86 -4.51 -1.11 -5.56
CA PHE A 86 -4.35 -0.83 -4.14
C PHE A 86 -5.62 -0.42 -3.39
N GLN A 87 -6.69 0.02 -4.06
CA GLN A 87 -7.93 0.28 -3.33
C GLN A 87 -8.64 -1.05 -3.13
N ARG A 88 -8.88 -1.40 -1.86
CA ARG A 88 -9.56 -2.62 -1.43
C ARG A 88 -10.77 -2.90 -2.33
N ALA A 89 -11.00 -4.19 -2.63
CA ALA A 89 -12.24 -4.67 -3.23
C ALA A 89 -13.42 -3.86 -2.71
N PHE A 90 -14.25 -3.33 -3.62
CA PHE A 90 -15.35 -2.41 -3.32
C PHE A 90 -16.09 -2.76 -2.02
N VAL A 91 -15.90 -1.95 -0.97
CA VAL A 91 -16.32 -2.29 0.42
C VAL A 91 -17.67 -1.71 0.82
N TRP A 92 -18.29 -0.90 -0.04
CA TRP A 92 -19.58 -0.29 0.27
C TRP A 92 -20.72 -1.31 0.19
N ASN A 93 -21.33 -1.61 1.33
CA ASN A 93 -22.55 -2.43 1.38
C ASN A 93 -23.73 -1.78 0.63
N SER A 94 -24.73 -2.59 0.29
CA SER A 94 -25.92 -2.14 -0.47
C SER A 94 -26.66 -0.97 0.17
N LYS A 95 -26.63 -0.87 1.51
CA LYS A 95 -27.24 0.23 2.27
C LYS A 95 -26.52 1.56 2.04
N LYS A 96 -25.18 1.59 2.12
CA LYS A 96 -24.39 2.80 1.82
C LYS A 96 -24.57 3.24 0.37
N GLN A 97 -24.53 2.28 -0.56
CA GLN A 97 -24.76 2.55 -1.98
C GLN A 97 -26.13 3.18 -2.24
N SER A 98 -27.19 2.59 -1.70
CA SER A 98 -28.56 3.07 -1.93
C SER A 98 -28.81 4.44 -1.31
N ARG A 99 -28.20 4.73 -0.15
CA ARG A 99 -28.28 6.06 0.48
C ARG A 99 -27.62 7.16 -0.35
N LEU A 100 -26.50 6.87 -1.02
CA LEU A 100 -25.85 7.84 -1.91
C LEU A 100 -26.79 8.22 -3.06
N ILE A 101 -27.44 7.24 -3.69
CA ILE A 101 -28.38 7.50 -4.78
C ILE A 101 -29.62 8.25 -4.25
N GLU A 102 -30.09 7.93 -3.05
CA GLU A 102 -31.17 8.68 -2.39
C GLU A 102 -30.79 10.17 -2.20
N SER A 103 -29.56 10.46 -1.76
CA SER A 103 -29.04 11.82 -1.65
C SER A 103 -29.07 12.57 -2.98
N LEU A 104 -28.70 11.93 -4.08
CA LEU A 104 -28.76 12.53 -5.43
C LEU A 104 -30.20 12.85 -5.85
N LEU A 105 -31.13 11.93 -5.61
CA LEU A 105 -32.56 12.15 -5.90
C LEU A 105 -33.15 13.31 -5.08
N MET A 106 -32.65 13.50 -3.86
CA MET A 106 -32.99 14.60 -2.94
C MET A 106 -32.22 15.90 -3.22
N ARG A 107 -31.32 15.94 -4.22
CA ARG A 107 -30.45 17.10 -4.53
C ARG A 107 -29.56 17.53 -3.36
N ILE A 108 -29.17 16.58 -2.52
CA ILE A 108 -28.17 16.83 -1.48
C ILE A 108 -26.80 16.87 -2.16
N PRO A 109 -26.01 17.94 -1.98
CA PRO A 109 -24.70 18.05 -2.60
C PRO A 109 -23.77 16.94 -2.08
N LEU A 110 -22.97 16.38 -2.98
CA LEU A 110 -21.95 15.40 -2.61
C LEU A 110 -20.69 16.13 -2.12
N PRO A 111 -19.89 15.52 -1.22
CA PRO A 111 -18.56 16.02 -0.91
C PRO A 111 -17.71 16.11 -2.19
N VAL A 112 -16.70 16.98 -2.17
CA VAL A 112 -15.76 17.13 -3.29
C VAL A 112 -15.06 15.80 -3.62
N PHE A 113 -14.59 15.69 -4.86
CA PHE A 113 -13.77 14.56 -5.33
C PHE A 113 -12.37 15.06 -5.61
N TYR A 114 -11.37 14.29 -5.21
CA TYR A 114 -9.98 14.60 -5.51
C TYR A 114 -9.46 13.63 -6.54
N LEU A 115 -8.84 14.16 -7.57
CA LEU A 115 -8.39 13.45 -8.75
C LEU A 115 -6.94 13.86 -9.06
N ALA A 116 -6.17 12.99 -9.71
CA ALA A 116 -4.87 13.33 -10.25
C ALA A 116 -4.81 13.03 -11.74
N GLU A 117 -4.17 13.91 -12.50
CA GLU A 117 -3.87 13.64 -13.89
C GLU A 117 -2.58 12.84 -14.03
N ARG A 118 -2.56 12.01 -15.07
CA ARG A 118 -1.40 11.27 -15.52
C ARG A 118 -0.91 11.85 -16.85
N ASN A 119 0.38 11.68 -17.09
CA ASN A 119 1.07 12.03 -18.33
C ASN A 119 0.44 11.44 -19.61
N ASP A 120 -0.36 10.37 -19.50
CA ASP A 120 -1.09 9.78 -20.62
C ASP A 120 -2.51 10.35 -20.82
N GLY A 121 -2.85 11.44 -20.12
CA GLY A 121 -4.16 12.11 -20.15
C GLY A 121 -5.27 11.42 -19.37
N LYS A 122 -4.98 10.29 -18.70
CA LYS A 122 -5.95 9.63 -17.82
C LYS A 122 -6.05 10.32 -16.46
N VAL A 123 -7.19 10.12 -15.81
CA VAL A 123 -7.50 10.68 -14.51
C VAL A 123 -7.60 9.57 -13.48
N ILE A 124 -6.80 9.68 -12.43
CA ILE A 124 -6.81 8.82 -11.25
C ILE A 124 -7.81 9.39 -10.25
N VAL A 125 -8.64 8.53 -9.67
CA VAL A 125 -9.49 8.90 -8.53
C VAL A 125 -8.72 8.70 -7.22
N ILE A 126 -8.44 9.80 -6.52
CA ILE A 126 -7.76 9.79 -5.22
C ILE A 126 -8.79 9.52 -4.13
N ASP A 127 -9.76 10.44 -4.00
CA ASP A 127 -10.88 10.33 -3.08
C ASP A 127 -12.21 10.28 -3.83
N GLY A 128 -13.15 9.51 -3.27
CA GLY A 128 -14.49 9.35 -3.81
C GLY A 128 -14.64 8.19 -4.80
N LEU A 129 -13.68 7.27 -4.87
CA LEU A 129 -13.79 6.09 -5.75
C LEU A 129 -15.07 5.31 -5.48
N GLN A 130 -15.35 4.95 -4.22
CA GLN A 130 -16.55 4.18 -3.87
C GLN A 130 -17.85 4.92 -4.25
N ARG A 131 -17.84 6.26 -4.18
CA ARG A 131 -18.96 7.11 -4.57
C ARG A 131 -19.16 7.09 -6.09
N LEU A 132 -18.10 7.34 -6.86
CA LEU A 132 -18.15 7.29 -8.33
C LEU A 132 -18.52 5.89 -8.84
N THR A 133 -17.93 4.83 -8.28
CA THR A 133 -18.25 3.43 -8.63
C THR A 133 -19.71 3.11 -8.35
N THR A 134 -20.24 3.55 -7.21
CA THR A 134 -21.68 3.37 -6.88
C THR A 134 -22.57 4.07 -7.90
N ILE A 135 -22.28 5.34 -8.22
CA ILE A 135 -23.05 6.14 -9.17
C ILE A 135 -23.04 5.49 -10.56
N HIS A 136 -21.84 5.15 -11.04
CA HIS A 136 -21.63 4.47 -12.32
C HIS A 136 -22.40 3.14 -12.40
N ASN A 137 -22.23 2.29 -11.39
CA ASN A 137 -22.91 0.99 -11.32
C ASN A 137 -24.44 1.14 -11.30
N PHE A 138 -24.97 2.17 -10.63
CA PHE A 138 -26.41 2.43 -10.60
C PHE A 138 -26.93 2.86 -11.97
N ILE A 139 -26.28 3.83 -12.64
CA ILE A 139 -26.63 4.29 -13.99
C ILE A 139 -26.58 3.14 -14.99
N ARG A 140 -25.60 2.24 -14.85
CA ARG A 140 -25.46 1.02 -15.65
C ARG A 140 -26.37 -0.14 -15.19
N ASN A 141 -27.35 0.13 -14.31
CA ASN A 141 -28.38 -0.82 -13.87
C ASN A 141 -27.85 -2.09 -13.17
N LYS A 142 -26.63 -2.05 -12.61
CA LYS A 142 -25.98 -3.20 -11.97
C LYS A 142 -26.58 -3.56 -10.62
N PHE A 143 -27.27 -2.64 -9.96
CA PHE A 143 -28.01 -2.92 -8.72
C PHE A 143 -29.30 -2.10 -8.63
N SER A 144 -30.19 -2.50 -7.72
CA SER A 144 -31.44 -1.81 -7.39
C SER A 144 -31.38 -1.24 -5.98
N LEU A 145 -32.11 -0.15 -5.73
CA LEU A 145 -32.09 0.50 -4.42
C LEU A 145 -32.73 -0.37 -3.34
N SER A 146 -32.08 -0.47 -2.18
CA SER A 146 -32.53 -1.23 -1.02
C SER A 146 -32.19 -0.50 0.27
N ASN A 147 -32.81 -0.86 1.40
CA ASN A 147 -32.43 -0.34 2.73
C ASN A 147 -32.39 1.21 2.84
N LEU A 148 -33.33 1.88 2.18
CA LEU A 148 -33.48 3.33 2.14
C LEU A 148 -33.92 3.90 3.50
N THR A 149 -33.71 5.20 3.70
CA THR A 149 -33.81 5.85 5.02
C THR A 149 -35.24 5.81 5.61
N LYS A 150 -36.25 5.62 4.77
CA LYS A 150 -37.64 5.35 5.18
C LYS A 150 -38.13 4.03 4.56
N GLY A 151 -38.79 3.18 5.36
CA GLY A 151 -39.30 1.87 4.94
C GLY A 151 -40.24 1.88 3.73
N ASN A 152 -40.88 3.02 3.45
CA ASN A 152 -41.80 3.25 2.33
C ASN A 152 -41.23 4.17 1.23
N SER A 153 -39.90 4.25 1.05
CA SER A 153 -39.34 5.07 -0.03
C SER A 153 -39.84 4.59 -1.40
N PRO A 154 -40.39 5.49 -2.26
CA PRO A 154 -40.96 5.13 -3.57
C PRO A 154 -39.89 4.65 -4.58
N PHE A 155 -38.63 4.67 -4.17
CA PHE A 155 -37.48 4.24 -4.96
C PHE A 155 -37.01 2.82 -4.61
N LYS A 156 -37.55 2.20 -3.56
CA LYS A 156 -37.17 0.84 -3.15
C LYS A 156 -37.40 -0.15 -4.29
N GLY A 157 -36.40 -0.98 -4.57
CA GLY A 157 -36.40 -1.99 -5.62
C GLY A 157 -36.15 -1.47 -7.03
N LYS A 158 -36.11 -0.14 -7.25
CA LYS A 158 -35.93 0.45 -8.58
C LYS A 158 -34.45 0.48 -8.98
N LYS A 159 -34.20 0.23 -10.26
CA LYS A 159 -32.96 0.52 -10.98
C LYS A 159 -33.06 1.88 -11.67
N PHE A 160 -31.96 2.36 -12.22
CA PHE A 160 -31.93 3.63 -12.95
C PHE A 160 -32.93 3.69 -14.11
N LYS A 161 -33.04 2.60 -14.88
CA LYS A 161 -34.00 2.49 -16.00
C LYS A 161 -35.47 2.55 -15.59
N ASP A 162 -35.79 2.29 -14.32
CA ASP A 162 -37.16 2.26 -13.81
C ASP A 162 -37.63 3.66 -13.33
N PHE A 163 -36.75 4.66 -13.41
CA PHE A 163 -37.07 6.04 -13.11
C PHE A 163 -37.64 6.78 -14.31
N SER A 164 -38.49 7.78 -14.05
CA SER A 164 -38.94 8.70 -15.09
C SER A 164 -37.75 9.50 -15.64
N THR A 165 -37.86 9.97 -16.88
CA THR A 165 -36.83 10.82 -17.52
C THR A 165 -36.44 12.01 -16.63
N LYS A 166 -37.41 12.62 -15.94
CA LYS A 166 -37.15 13.72 -15.00
C LYS A 166 -36.22 13.33 -13.84
N LEU A 167 -36.34 12.11 -13.33
CA LEU A 167 -35.49 11.61 -12.23
C LEU A 167 -34.15 11.08 -12.75
N GLN A 168 -34.10 10.52 -13.95
CA GLN A 168 -32.86 10.14 -14.62
C GLN A 168 -32.00 11.38 -14.88
N ASN A 169 -32.54 12.40 -15.55
CA ASN A 169 -31.87 13.67 -15.79
C ASN A 169 -31.43 14.33 -14.48
N ARG A 170 -32.24 14.25 -13.42
CA ARG A 170 -31.84 14.79 -12.11
C ARG A 170 -30.53 14.17 -11.60
N ILE A 171 -30.35 12.86 -11.76
CA ILE A 171 -29.11 12.19 -11.37
C ILE A 171 -27.99 12.58 -12.34
N GLU A 172 -28.22 12.43 -13.64
CA GLU A 172 -27.21 12.66 -14.67
C GLU A 172 -26.67 14.10 -14.72
N ASP A 173 -27.53 15.09 -14.54
CA ASP A 173 -27.20 16.52 -14.58
C ASP A 173 -26.61 17.03 -13.25
N THR A 174 -26.53 16.17 -12.21
CA THR A 174 -25.90 16.57 -10.95
C THR A 174 -24.43 16.94 -11.20
N GLN A 175 -24.07 18.15 -10.79
CA GLN A 175 -22.71 18.66 -10.89
C GLN A 175 -21.84 18.11 -9.74
N LEU A 176 -20.73 17.48 -10.10
CA LEU A 176 -19.68 17.05 -9.20
C LEU A 176 -18.60 18.12 -9.13
N ILE A 177 -18.19 18.47 -7.92
CA ILE A 177 -17.05 19.38 -7.68
C ILE A 177 -15.80 18.52 -7.60
N LEU A 178 -14.85 18.76 -8.51
CA LEU A 178 -13.62 18.00 -8.67
C LEU A 178 -12.43 18.92 -8.38
N TYR A 179 -11.50 18.46 -7.56
CA TYR A 179 -10.17 19.04 -7.44
C TYR A 179 -9.20 18.15 -8.20
N LEU A 180 -8.63 18.69 -9.28
CA LEU A 180 -7.67 17.97 -10.12
C LEU A 180 -6.27 18.45 -9.77
N LEU A 181 -5.44 17.48 -9.39
CA LEU A 181 -4.02 17.65 -9.22
C LEU A 181 -3.35 17.50 -10.59
N ASP A 182 -2.67 18.56 -11.02
CA ASP A 182 -1.98 18.58 -12.31
C ASP A 182 -0.82 17.58 -12.33
N GLU A 183 -0.57 16.98 -13.49
CA GLU A 183 0.53 16.03 -13.69
C GLU A 183 1.91 16.67 -13.44
N LYS A 184 2.01 18.01 -13.59
CA LYS A 184 3.24 18.78 -13.38
C LYS A 184 3.60 18.96 -11.90
N VAL A 185 2.68 18.68 -10.99
CA VAL A 185 2.98 18.79 -9.55
C VAL A 185 4.07 17.76 -9.20
N PRO A 186 5.14 18.18 -8.49
CA PRO A 186 6.20 17.29 -8.07
C PRO A 186 5.65 16.05 -7.37
N GLU A 187 6.21 14.88 -7.66
CA GLU A 187 5.67 13.62 -7.15
C GLU A 187 5.54 13.59 -5.64
N ARG A 188 6.56 14.07 -4.91
CA ARG A 188 6.53 14.12 -3.45
C ARG A 188 5.32 14.90 -2.95
N ALA A 189 5.08 16.09 -3.52
CA ALA A 189 3.89 16.88 -3.23
C ALA A 189 2.59 16.15 -3.60
N ARG A 190 2.55 15.38 -4.69
CA ARG A 190 1.40 14.54 -5.04
C ARG A 190 1.16 13.47 -3.97
N LEU A 191 2.18 12.73 -3.55
CA LEU A 191 2.06 11.72 -2.48
C LEU A 191 1.55 12.34 -1.18
N ASP A 192 2.10 13.48 -0.78
CA ASP A 192 1.73 14.18 0.45
C ASP A 192 0.27 14.69 0.39
N ILE A 193 -0.18 15.19 -0.77
CA ILE A 193 -1.58 15.58 -0.98
C ILE A 193 -2.49 14.36 -0.88
N PHE A 194 -2.15 13.25 -1.54
CA PHE A 194 -2.94 12.02 -1.49
C PHE A 194 -3.09 11.53 -0.06
N GLU A 195 -2.02 11.55 0.74
CA GLU A 195 -2.05 11.14 2.15
C GLU A 195 -3.01 12.00 2.98
N ARG A 196 -2.97 13.33 2.82
CA ARG A 196 -3.82 14.28 3.56
C ARG A 196 -5.29 14.25 3.16
N VAL A 197 -5.55 14.07 1.87
CA VAL A 197 -6.89 14.14 1.29
C VAL A 197 -7.70 12.88 1.53
N ASN A 198 -7.04 11.72 1.64
CA ASN A 198 -7.70 10.44 1.82
C ASN A 198 -8.40 10.38 3.19
N GLY A 199 -9.67 10.80 3.26
CA GLY A 199 -10.53 10.70 4.46
C GLY A 199 -10.96 9.27 4.84
N GLY A 200 -10.30 8.26 4.28
CA GLY A 200 -10.54 6.83 4.49
C GLY A 200 -9.40 6.14 5.26
N THR A 201 -9.08 4.89 4.89
CA THR A 201 -7.81 4.29 5.34
C THR A 201 -6.68 4.89 4.51
N PRO A 202 -5.64 5.48 5.13
CA PRO A 202 -4.51 6.03 4.39
C PRO A 202 -3.91 4.99 3.44
N LEU A 203 -3.55 5.45 2.24
CA LEU A 203 -2.80 4.64 1.30
C LEU A 203 -1.32 4.70 1.67
N THR A 204 -0.59 3.59 1.52
CA THR A 204 0.87 3.62 1.64
C THR A 204 1.51 4.33 0.45
N ARG A 205 2.74 4.82 0.60
CA ARG A 205 3.48 5.46 -0.51
C ARG A 205 3.59 4.52 -1.73
N GLN A 206 3.81 3.23 -1.51
CA GLN A 206 3.83 2.25 -2.61
C GLN A 206 2.46 2.08 -3.29
N GLN A 207 1.37 2.08 -2.54
CA GLN A 207 0.02 2.04 -3.12
C GLN A 207 -0.24 3.26 -4.01
N MET A 208 0.16 4.45 -3.54
CA MET A 208 0.06 5.69 -4.31
C MET A 208 0.90 5.64 -5.60
N ARG A 209 2.16 5.18 -5.52
CA ARG A 209 3.01 4.94 -6.70
C ARG A 209 2.39 3.97 -7.69
N ASN A 210 1.84 2.86 -7.21
CA ASN A 210 1.16 1.87 -8.05
C ASN A 210 0.00 2.51 -8.85
N CYS A 211 -0.62 3.58 -8.33
CA CYS A 211 -1.60 4.37 -9.08
C CYS A 211 -0.97 5.17 -10.19
N MET A 212 -0.05 6.05 -9.79
CA MET A 212 0.49 7.10 -10.65
C MET A 212 1.25 6.50 -11.82
N TYR A 213 1.93 5.38 -11.57
CA TYR A 213 2.76 4.68 -12.53
C TYR A 213 2.16 3.35 -13.00
N SER A 214 0.84 3.20 -12.95
CA SER A 214 0.16 1.97 -13.40
C SER A 214 0.54 1.64 -14.86
N GLY A 215 1.11 0.46 -15.09
CA GLY A 215 1.65 0.04 -16.38
C GLY A 215 2.28 -1.34 -16.35
N LYS A 216 3.25 -1.60 -17.25
CA LYS A 216 3.99 -2.87 -17.31
C LYS A 216 4.79 -3.11 -16.03
N GLY A 217 5.41 -2.07 -15.48
CA GLY A 217 6.21 -2.15 -14.26
C GLY A 217 5.40 -2.64 -13.06
N THR A 218 4.29 -1.96 -12.74
CA THR A 218 3.44 -2.35 -11.60
C THR A 218 2.80 -3.73 -11.76
N LYS A 219 2.46 -4.14 -12.99
CA LYS A 219 2.02 -5.50 -13.30
C LYS A 219 3.10 -6.53 -13.02
N LEU A 220 4.35 -6.25 -13.43
CA LEU A 220 5.48 -7.13 -13.15
C LEU A 220 5.71 -7.27 -11.64
N LEU A 221 5.68 -6.16 -10.88
CA LEU A 221 5.82 -6.21 -9.42
C LEU A 221 4.78 -7.14 -8.77
N LYS A 222 3.51 -7.05 -9.22
CA LYS A 222 2.43 -7.94 -8.76
C LYS A 222 2.72 -9.40 -9.10
N THR A 223 3.11 -9.70 -10.34
CA THR A 223 3.45 -11.06 -10.77
C THR A 223 4.63 -11.65 -10.00
N LEU A 224 5.63 -10.83 -9.65
CA LEU A 224 6.78 -11.28 -8.86
C LEU A 224 6.44 -11.46 -7.37
N ALA A 225 5.56 -10.63 -6.82
CA ALA A 225 5.07 -10.79 -5.46
C ALA A 225 4.31 -12.12 -5.26
N GLU A 226 3.66 -12.60 -6.32
CA GLU A 226 2.93 -13.87 -6.34
C GLU A 226 3.83 -15.07 -6.72
N SER A 227 5.13 -14.86 -6.96
CA SER A 227 6.05 -15.92 -7.38
C SER A 227 6.50 -16.81 -6.22
N ASN A 228 6.63 -18.12 -6.49
CA ASN A 228 7.06 -19.10 -5.48
C ASN A 228 8.46 -18.76 -4.93
N GLU A 229 9.37 -18.32 -5.77
CA GLU A 229 10.74 -17.97 -5.41
C GLU A 229 10.75 -16.84 -4.37
N PHE A 230 9.94 -15.80 -4.59
CA PHE A 230 9.80 -14.69 -3.65
C PHE A 230 9.09 -15.09 -2.35
N LEU A 231 7.99 -15.86 -2.45
CA LEU A 231 7.23 -16.30 -1.30
C LEU A 231 8.06 -17.20 -0.38
N LEU A 232 8.89 -18.08 -0.95
CA LEU A 232 9.84 -18.92 -0.19
C LEU A 232 10.94 -18.08 0.44
N ALA A 233 11.59 -17.20 -0.34
CA ALA A 233 12.69 -16.37 0.14
C ALA A 233 12.26 -15.37 1.23
N THR A 234 11.02 -14.87 1.20
CA THR A 234 10.52 -13.96 2.24
C THR A 234 9.78 -14.70 3.36
N ASP A 235 9.53 -16.00 3.19
CA ASP A 235 8.65 -16.82 4.02
C ASP A 235 7.31 -16.11 4.26
N SER A 236 6.74 -15.58 3.17
CA SER A 236 5.52 -14.77 3.10
C SER A 236 5.43 -13.65 4.16
N GLY A 237 6.59 -13.12 4.58
CA GLY A 237 6.70 -12.16 5.69
C GLY A 237 6.36 -10.72 5.32
N LEU A 238 5.94 -10.44 4.08
CA LEU A 238 5.63 -9.09 3.60
C LEU A 238 4.14 -8.95 3.30
N GLY A 239 3.51 -7.91 3.87
CA GLY A 239 2.07 -7.67 3.75
C GLY A 239 1.65 -7.19 2.35
N ALA A 240 0.91 -8.05 1.63
CA ALA A 240 0.35 -7.73 0.30
C ALA A 240 -0.70 -6.62 0.33
N LYS A 241 -1.41 -6.46 1.46
CA LYS A 241 -2.47 -5.47 1.62
C LYS A 241 -1.93 -4.03 1.55
N GLN A 242 -0.77 -3.78 2.14
CA GLN A 242 -0.06 -2.50 2.13
C GLN A 242 0.90 -2.39 0.94
N MET A 243 0.96 -3.41 0.08
CA MET A 243 1.91 -3.53 -1.03
C MET A 243 3.39 -3.50 -0.60
N ARG A 244 3.70 -3.97 0.61
CA ARG A 244 5.10 -4.04 1.09
C ARG A 244 5.92 -5.02 0.26
N ASP A 245 5.29 -6.11 -0.16
CA ASP A 245 5.82 -7.05 -1.15
C ASP A 245 6.26 -6.34 -2.44
N ARG A 246 5.37 -5.53 -3.03
CA ARG A 246 5.66 -4.80 -4.27
C ARG A 246 6.69 -3.70 -4.05
N GLU A 247 6.73 -3.08 -2.88
CA GLU A 247 7.71 -2.06 -2.53
C GLU A 247 9.13 -2.62 -2.55
N VAL A 248 9.39 -3.73 -1.86
CA VAL A 248 10.74 -4.34 -1.85
C VAL A 248 11.16 -4.83 -3.22
N ILE A 249 10.23 -5.37 -4.02
CA ILE A 249 10.51 -5.76 -5.39
C ILE A 249 10.87 -4.52 -6.20
N ASN A 250 10.15 -3.40 -6.03
CA ASN A 250 10.46 -2.16 -6.71
C ASN A 250 11.83 -1.60 -6.30
N ARG A 251 12.25 -1.75 -5.04
CA ARG A 251 13.61 -1.39 -4.59
C ARG A 251 14.66 -2.21 -5.34
N PHE A 252 14.48 -3.52 -5.47
CA PHE A 252 15.35 -4.35 -6.30
C PHE A 252 15.39 -3.85 -7.76
N MET A 253 14.23 -3.55 -8.35
CA MET A 253 14.16 -3.05 -9.73
C MET A 253 14.93 -1.73 -9.87
N ALA A 254 14.75 -0.81 -8.93
CA ALA A 254 15.40 0.49 -8.94
C ALA A 254 16.93 0.37 -8.85
N PHE A 255 17.45 -0.39 -7.89
CA PHE A 255 18.89 -0.61 -7.74
C PHE A 255 19.49 -1.40 -8.91
N SER A 256 18.71 -2.28 -9.55
CA SER A 256 19.16 -2.99 -10.76
C SER A 256 19.17 -2.10 -12.02
N LEU A 257 18.35 -1.04 -12.05
CA LEU A 257 18.20 -0.15 -13.21
C LEU A 257 19.08 1.11 -13.16
N PHE A 258 19.45 1.56 -11.95
CA PHE A 258 20.20 2.80 -11.71
C PHE A 258 21.40 2.62 -10.78
N THR A 259 21.71 1.41 -10.32
CA THR A 259 22.78 1.17 -9.32
C THR A 259 22.58 1.92 -8.00
N TYR A 260 23.41 1.65 -7.00
CA TYR A 260 23.35 2.37 -5.72
C TYR A 260 24.09 3.71 -5.79
N GLN A 261 25.04 3.89 -6.71
CA GLN A 261 25.82 5.12 -6.85
C GLN A 261 25.00 6.27 -7.45
N GLU A 262 23.94 5.98 -8.22
CA GLU A 262 23.03 7.02 -8.72
C GLU A 262 21.94 7.39 -7.69
N TYR A 263 21.84 6.67 -6.57
CA TYR A 263 20.92 7.01 -5.50
C TYR A 263 21.28 8.35 -4.86
N LYS A 264 20.29 9.17 -4.51
CA LYS A 264 20.49 10.55 -4.00
C LYS A 264 19.90 10.81 -2.61
N GLY A 265 19.45 9.77 -1.91
CA GLY A 265 18.79 9.91 -0.60
C GLY A 265 17.26 10.02 -0.65
N GLU A 266 16.67 10.14 -1.85
CA GLU A 266 15.22 10.28 -2.03
C GLU A 266 14.60 8.96 -2.53
N MET A 267 14.28 8.05 -1.61
CA MET A 267 13.76 6.70 -1.94
C MET A 267 12.47 6.75 -2.76
N ASP A 268 11.55 7.67 -2.44
CA ASP A 268 10.27 7.74 -3.17
C ASP A 268 10.47 8.12 -4.64
N THR A 269 11.28 9.14 -4.90
CA THR A 269 11.64 9.57 -6.26
C THR A 269 12.41 8.48 -7.01
N PHE A 270 13.29 7.75 -6.31
CA PHE A 270 14.07 6.66 -6.90
C PHE A 270 13.17 5.50 -7.35
N LEU A 271 12.23 5.08 -6.49
CA LEU A 271 11.26 4.02 -6.77
C LEU A 271 10.28 4.38 -7.88
N ALA A 272 9.91 5.65 -7.97
CA ALA A 272 9.05 6.14 -9.03
C ALA A 272 9.75 6.19 -10.39
N SER A 273 10.99 6.70 -10.41
CA SER A 273 11.84 6.71 -11.60
C SER A 273 12.02 5.30 -12.15
N ALA A 274 12.11 4.29 -11.27
CA ALA A 274 12.18 2.89 -11.67
C ALA A 274 10.90 2.43 -12.38
N LEU A 275 9.73 2.72 -11.81
CA LEU A 275 8.45 2.39 -12.43
C LEU A 275 8.24 3.09 -13.77
N GLU A 276 8.62 4.37 -13.87
CA GLU A 276 8.57 5.14 -15.12
C GLU A 276 9.47 4.50 -16.19
N LYS A 277 10.74 4.21 -15.84
CA LYS A 277 11.68 3.53 -16.74
C LYS A 277 11.15 2.17 -17.16
N MET A 278 10.68 1.34 -16.22
CA MET A 278 10.10 0.03 -16.51
C MET A 278 8.89 0.10 -17.45
N ASN A 279 8.04 1.12 -17.33
CA ASN A 279 6.90 1.28 -18.23
C ASN A 279 7.31 1.61 -19.67
N ALA A 280 8.50 2.20 -19.86
CA ALA A 280 9.06 2.52 -21.17
C ALA A 280 9.96 1.42 -21.76
N LEU A 281 10.36 0.43 -20.96
CA LEU A 281 11.21 -0.67 -21.43
C LEU A 281 10.50 -1.63 -22.39
N GLU A 282 11.30 -2.25 -23.26
CA GLU A 282 10.87 -3.38 -24.08
C GLU A 282 10.58 -4.61 -23.22
N ASP A 283 9.64 -5.45 -23.66
CA ASP A 283 9.21 -6.63 -22.91
C ASP A 283 10.35 -7.63 -22.68
N ALA A 284 11.30 -7.74 -23.62
CA ALA A 284 12.49 -8.58 -23.47
C ALA A 284 13.40 -8.11 -22.32
N THR A 285 13.58 -6.80 -22.16
CA THR A 285 14.41 -6.23 -21.09
C THR A 285 13.72 -6.38 -19.73
N LEU A 286 12.40 -6.20 -19.68
CA LEU A 286 11.62 -6.46 -18.47
C LEU A 286 11.66 -7.95 -18.07
N LEU A 287 11.66 -8.85 -19.05
CA LEU A 287 11.79 -10.29 -18.80
C LEU A 287 13.17 -10.66 -18.25
N ASP A 288 14.25 -10.07 -18.77
CA ASP A 288 15.60 -10.26 -18.21
C ASP A 288 15.67 -9.81 -16.74
N LEU A 289 15.13 -8.62 -16.44
CA LEU A 289 15.08 -8.10 -15.08
C LEU A 289 14.24 -8.98 -14.13
N SER A 290 13.12 -9.49 -14.62
CA SER A 290 12.29 -10.49 -13.93
C SER A 290 13.06 -11.78 -13.63
N ASN A 291 13.84 -12.28 -14.58
CA ASN A 291 14.63 -13.49 -14.41
C ASN A 291 15.75 -13.28 -13.39
N LYS A 292 16.47 -12.15 -13.44
CA LYS A 292 17.48 -11.77 -12.43
C LYS A 292 16.90 -11.75 -11.03
N PHE A 293 15.71 -11.17 -10.87
CA PHE A 293 14.99 -11.19 -9.60
C PHE A 293 14.71 -12.61 -9.10
N ARG A 294 14.13 -13.47 -9.96
CA ARG A 294 13.78 -14.86 -9.60
C ARG A 294 15.00 -15.69 -9.22
N ILE A 295 16.09 -15.56 -9.98
CA ILE A 295 17.38 -16.20 -9.69
C ILE A 295 17.87 -15.76 -8.31
N SER A 296 17.86 -14.46 -8.04
CA SER A 296 18.26 -13.91 -6.76
C SER A 296 17.43 -14.46 -5.60
N MET A 297 16.10 -14.46 -5.71
CA MET A 297 15.22 -15.00 -4.67
C MET A 297 15.47 -16.49 -4.43
N SER A 298 15.60 -17.27 -5.49
CA SER A 298 15.90 -18.71 -5.40
C SER A 298 17.25 -18.96 -4.71
N ARG A 299 18.27 -18.18 -5.06
CA ARG A 299 19.61 -18.25 -4.48
C ARG A 299 19.61 -17.86 -3.00
N CYS A 300 18.97 -16.75 -2.64
CA CYS A 300 18.81 -16.34 -1.25
C CYS A 300 18.13 -17.44 -0.43
N TYR A 301 17.02 -17.99 -0.91
CA TYR A 301 16.32 -19.08 -0.22
C TYR A 301 17.18 -20.33 -0.09
N LYS A 302 17.96 -20.70 -1.12
CA LYS A 302 18.87 -21.84 -1.04
C LYS A 302 19.99 -21.65 -0.02
N ILE A 303 20.47 -20.41 0.15
CA ILE A 303 21.57 -20.09 1.06
C ILE A 303 21.08 -19.93 2.50
N TRP A 304 19.99 -19.19 2.74
CA TRP A 304 19.54 -18.83 4.09
C TRP A 304 18.16 -19.37 4.47
N GLU A 305 17.48 -20.07 3.57
CA GLU A 305 16.13 -20.60 3.77
C GLU A 305 15.19 -19.52 4.33
N LYS A 306 14.50 -19.81 5.44
CA LYS A 306 13.58 -18.90 6.15
C LYS A 306 14.27 -17.66 6.76
N HIS A 307 15.60 -17.66 6.85
CA HIS A 307 16.40 -16.54 7.38
C HIS A 307 16.86 -15.55 6.30
N SER A 308 16.50 -15.81 5.04
CA SER A 308 16.70 -14.87 3.94
C SER A 308 16.17 -13.48 4.29
N PHE A 309 17.01 -12.46 4.07
CA PHE A 309 16.72 -11.04 4.35
C PHE A 309 16.41 -10.73 5.82
N ARG A 310 16.96 -11.51 6.76
CA ARG A 310 16.78 -11.33 8.19
C ARG A 310 18.14 -11.28 8.89
N LYS A 311 18.27 -10.43 9.90
CA LYS A 311 19.46 -10.40 10.77
C LYS A 311 19.47 -11.66 11.63
N HIS A 312 20.51 -12.48 11.51
CA HIS A 312 20.64 -13.72 12.27
C HIS A 312 22.11 -14.13 12.39
N THR A 313 22.40 -14.93 13.42
CA THR A 313 23.68 -15.62 13.59
C THR A 313 23.57 -17.09 13.19
N GLU A 314 24.70 -17.79 13.08
CA GLU A 314 24.77 -19.20 12.69
C GLU A 314 23.95 -20.12 13.61
N GLU A 315 23.92 -19.84 14.91
CA GLU A 315 23.19 -20.65 15.90
C GLU A 315 21.72 -20.26 16.05
N GLN A 316 21.27 -19.18 15.40
CA GLN A 316 19.96 -18.61 15.65
C GLN A 316 18.84 -19.40 14.94
N THR A 317 18.07 -20.14 15.72
CA THR A 317 16.92 -20.92 15.21
C THR A 317 15.62 -20.10 15.09
N LYS A 318 15.50 -19.02 15.88
CA LYS A 318 14.33 -18.13 15.88
C LYS A 318 14.40 -17.12 14.72
N LYS A 319 13.27 -16.95 14.05
CA LYS A 319 13.09 -16.02 12.93
C LYS A 319 12.96 -14.59 13.47
N SER A 320 13.88 -13.70 13.10
CA SER A 320 13.74 -12.25 13.28
C SER A 320 12.88 -11.65 12.17
N VAL A 321 12.54 -10.36 12.22
CA VAL A 321 11.75 -9.67 11.19
C VAL A 321 12.52 -9.48 9.87
N ILE A 322 11.82 -9.26 8.75
CA ILE A 322 12.49 -8.95 7.48
C ILE A 322 13.11 -7.58 7.61
N ASN A 323 14.37 -7.47 7.19
CA ASN A 323 15.08 -6.22 7.09
C ASN A 323 15.13 -5.76 5.62
N ILE A 324 14.49 -4.64 5.33
CA ILE A 324 14.26 -4.12 3.98
C ILE A 324 15.58 -3.57 3.38
N ALA A 325 16.42 -2.93 4.19
CA ALA A 325 17.78 -2.53 3.79
C ALA A 325 18.68 -3.73 3.45
N LEU A 326 18.57 -4.82 4.20
CA LEU A 326 19.26 -6.07 3.89
C LEU A 326 18.71 -6.73 2.62
N PHE A 327 17.39 -6.63 2.39
CA PHE A 327 16.77 -7.06 1.15
C PHE A 327 17.40 -6.35 -0.06
N ASP A 328 17.56 -5.03 -0.04
CA ASP A 328 18.16 -4.28 -1.17
C ASP A 328 19.48 -4.88 -1.60
N VAL A 329 20.38 -5.07 -0.63
CA VAL A 329 21.76 -5.43 -0.90
C VAL A 329 21.87 -6.88 -1.33
N LEU A 330 21.29 -7.80 -0.54
CA LEU A 330 21.37 -9.22 -0.86
C LEU A 330 20.63 -9.54 -2.15
N SER A 331 19.46 -8.92 -2.40
CA SER A 331 18.70 -9.20 -3.62
C SER A 331 19.46 -8.76 -4.88
N VAL A 332 20.16 -7.63 -4.85
CA VAL A 332 20.94 -7.14 -6.00
C VAL A 332 22.22 -7.97 -6.17
N ILE A 333 23.02 -8.18 -5.12
CA ILE A 333 24.26 -8.97 -5.18
C ILE A 333 23.98 -10.40 -5.65
N MET A 334 22.95 -11.04 -5.09
CA MET A 334 22.57 -12.40 -5.46
C MET A 334 21.90 -12.49 -6.83
N SER A 335 21.65 -11.38 -7.53
CA SER A 335 21.22 -11.41 -8.93
C SER A 335 22.38 -11.37 -9.93
N ASN A 336 23.59 -10.98 -9.49
CA ASN A 336 24.78 -10.88 -10.33
C ASN A 336 25.25 -12.29 -10.77
N GLU A 337 25.83 -12.37 -11.97
CA GLU A 337 26.44 -13.58 -12.51
C GLU A 337 27.56 -14.11 -11.60
N LEU A 338 28.34 -13.22 -10.97
CA LEU A 338 29.40 -13.62 -10.02
C LEU A 338 28.87 -14.43 -8.83
N ALA A 339 27.61 -14.21 -8.43
CA ALA A 339 26.98 -14.95 -7.35
C ALA A 339 26.57 -16.38 -7.74
N GLN A 340 26.66 -16.76 -9.03
CA GLN A 340 26.40 -18.13 -9.49
C GLN A 340 27.31 -19.17 -8.81
N LYS A 341 28.51 -18.78 -8.37
CA LYS A 341 29.43 -19.64 -7.59
C LYS A 341 28.77 -20.19 -6.32
N TYR A 342 27.83 -19.46 -5.72
CA TYR A 342 27.12 -19.85 -4.50
C TYR A 342 26.01 -20.89 -4.75
N ASP A 343 25.61 -21.12 -6.01
CA ASP A 343 24.65 -22.17 -6.33
C ASP A 343 25.26 -23.56 -6.08
N SER A 344 26.58 -23.72 -6.22
CA SER A 344 27.29 -24.97 -5.90
C SER A 344 27.90 -24.99 -4.50
N ASN A 345 28.12 -23.82 -3.89
CA ASN A 345 28.75 -23.70 -2.58
C ASN A 345 28.04 -22.64 -1.69
N PRO A 346 26.82 -22.92 -1.21
CA PRO A 346 26.05 -21.97 -0.41
C PRO A 346 26.73 -21.65 0.94
N GLN A 347 27.55 -22.56 1.48
CA GLN A 347 28.24 -22.36 2.75
C GLN A 347 29.27 -21.22 2.70
N ASP A 348 29.87 -20.94 1.54
CA ASP A 348 30.78 -19.79 1.40
C ASP A 348 30.03 -18.46 1.57
N ALA A 349 28.86 -18.34 0.95
CA ALA A 349 28.00 -17.16 1.10
C ALA A 349 27.50 -16.99 2.54
N GLN A 350 27.14 -18.08 3.23
CA GLN A 350 26.73 -18.04 4.64
C GLN A 350 27.86 -17.49 5.52
N LYS A 351 29.09 -18.01 5.38
CA LYS A 351 30.24 -17.54 6.16
C LYS A 351 30.55 -16.07 5.91
N LYS A 352 30.53 -15.64 4.64
CA LYS A 352 30.73 -14.24 4.25
C LYS A 352 29.65 -13.33 4.85
N PHE A 353 28.39 -13.77 4.81
CA PHE A 353 27.28 -13.05 5.42
C PHE A 353 27.43 -12.88 6.94
N PHE A 354 27.80 -13.95 7.66
CA PHE A 354 27.97 -13.85 9.11
C PHE A 354 29.12 -12.91 9.48
N LYS A 355 30.25 -12.99 8.77
CA LYS A 355 31.37 -12.06 8.95
C LYS A 355 30.98 -10.62 8.64
N LEU A 356 30.15 -10.39 7.61
CA LEU A 356 29.62 -9.07 7.29
C LEU A 356 28.68 -8.54 8.40
N CYS A 357 27.90 -9.42 9.04
CA CYS A 357 27.03 -9.04 10.16
C CYS A 357 27.80 -8.77 11.48
N GLU A 358 29.07 -9.16 11.59
CA GLU A 358 29.95 -8.76 12.69
C GLU A 358 30.48 -7.33 12.54
N ASP A 359 30.41 -6.76 11.33
CA ASP A 359 30.82 -5.39 11.06
C ASP A 359 29.79 -4.39 11.60
N GLU A 360 30.18 -3.59 12.59
CA GLU A 360 29.30 -2.62 13.24
C GLU A 360 28.81 -1.52 12.29
N ILE A 361 29.62 -1.15 11.29
CA ILE A 361 29.28 -0.12 10.30
C ILE A 361 28.20 -0.68 9.36
N PHE A 362 28.38 -1.91 8.88
CA PHE A 362 27.35 -2.60 8.09
C PHE A 362 26.04 -2.72 8.88
N MET A 363 26.11 -3.22 10.11
CA MET A 363 24.92 -3.40 10.96
C MET A 363 24.19 -2.09 11.22
N ALA A 364 24.91 -0.99 11.46
CA ALA A 364 24.29 0.34 11.59
C ALA A 364 23.57 0.76 10.29
N SER A 365 24.20 0.53 9.14
CA SER A 365 23.67 0.95 7.83
C SER A 365 22.40 0.22 7.37
N ILE A 366 22.10 -0.94 7.95
CA ILE A 366 20.85 -1.68 7.74
C ILE A 366 19.86 -1.54 8.90
N SER A 367 20.15 -0.71 9.91
CA SER A 367 19.30 -0.56 11.11
C SER A 367 18.72 0.85 11.28
N GLN A 368 19.46 1.89 10.89
CA GLN A 368 19.11 3.28 11.17
C GLN A 368 19.28 4.15 9.94
N PHE A 369 18.31 5.04 9.67
CA PHE A 369 18.35 5.98 8.54
C PHE A 369 18.74 5.28 7.23
N THR A 370 18.25 4.06 7.07
CA THR A 370 18.48 3.13 5.97
C THR A 370 18.13 3.68 4.60
N ASN A 371 17.30 4.71 4.51
CA ASN A 371 17.03 5.41 3.25
C ASN A 371 18.03 6.56 2.98
N ASP A 372 18.90 6.93 3.91
CA ASP A 372 19.90 7.99 3.68
C ASP A 372 20.97 7.55 2.68
N LEU A 373 21.41 8.49 1.84
CA LEU A 373 22.45 8.28 0.83
C LEU A 373 23.69 7.57 1.40
N LYS A 374 24.18 8.03 2.55
CA LYS A 374 25.37 7.47 3.20
C LYS A 374 25.15 6.00 3.58
N GLN A 375 23.99 5.65 4.14
CA GLN A 375 23.71 4.29 4.58
C GLN A 375 23.52 3.35 3.40
N VAL A 376 22.88 3.81 2.31
CA VAL A 376 22.78 3.05 1.06
C VAL A 376 24.17 2.73 0.51
N ASN A 377 25.01 3.74 0.31
CA ASN A 377 26.36 3.51 -0.23
C ASN A 377 27.16 2.57 0.67
N THR A 378 27.16 2.82 1.98
CA THR A 378 27.91 2.00 2.95
C THR A 378 27.51 0.53 2.90
N ARG A 379 26.21 0.21 2.91
CA ARG A 379 25.77 -1.20 2.92
C ARG A 379 26.09 -1.94 1.63
N PHE A 380 26.00 -1.24 0.49
CA PHE A 380 26.33 -1.83 -0.81
C PHE A 380 27.83 -1.99 -0.99
N GLU A 381 28.64 -1.00 -0.62
CA GLU A 381 30.12 -1.07 -0.69
C GLU A 381 30.66 -2.22 0.16
N LEU A 382 30.28 -2.30 1.44
CA LEU A 382 30.75 -3.36 2.33
C LEU A 382 30.31 -4.74 1.84
N ALA A 383 29.06 -4.90 1.40
CA ALA A 383 28.60 -6.18 0.91
C ALA A 383 29.28 -6.59 -0.41
N ASN A 384 29.53 -5.66 -1.33
CA ASN A 384 30.27 -5.97 -2.56
C ASN A 384 31.69 -6.44 -2.23
N ILE A 385 32.41 -5.77 -1.32
CA ILE A 385 33.75 -6.19 -0.88
C ILE A 385 33.71 -7.65 -0.38
N PHE A 386 32.74 -8.00 0.46
CA PHE A 386 32.69 -9.35 1.04
C PHE A 386 32.24 -10.45 0.07
N PHE A 387 31.38 -10.15 -0.90
CA PHE A 387 30.79 -11.14 -1.81
C PHE A 387 31.46 -11.21 -3.20
N GLU A 388 32.10 -10.15 -3.66
CA GLU A 388 32.85 -10.10 -4.93
C GLU A 388 34.30 -10.56 -4.79
N GLU A 389 34.90 -10.47 -3.59
CA GLU A 389 36.06 -11.30 -3.20
C GLU A 389 35.67 -12.81 -3.17
#